data_AF-A0A6B3FZV8-F1
#
_entry.id   AF-A0A6B3FZV8-F1
#
_cell.length_a   1.000
_cell.length_b   1.000
_cell.length_c   1.000
_cell.angle_alpha   90.00
_cell.angle_beta   90.00
_cell.angle_gamma   90.00
#
_symmetry.space_group_name_H-M   'P 1'
#
loop_
_entity.id
_entity.type
_entity.pdbx_description
1 polymer ?
#
loop_
_entity_poly.entity_id
_entity_poly.type
_entity_poly.pdbx_seq_one_letter_code
_entity_poly.pdbx_strand_id
1 'polypeptide(L)' 'DVVGVRAALRAVEGVCGGGEGAGQAAGDDAGRRFRWLIAPRSTVVQPGAVHSGLTTDPAGEVERLLDLLVR' A
#
# COMPACT_ATOMS: atom_id res chain seq x y z
N ASP A 1 10.75 -8.13 15.04
CA ASP A 1 10.15 -7.03 15.81
C ASP A 1 8.76 -6.73 15.28
N VAL A 2 7.71 -7.05 16.05
CA VAL A 2 6.31 -6.81 15.65
C VAL A 2 5.94 -5.32 15.70
N VAL A 3 6.62 -4.54 16.54
CA VAL A 3 6.37 -3.10 16.68
C VAL A 3 6.80 -2.38 15.41
N GLY A 4 8.02 -2.66 14.91
CA GLY A 4 8.52 -2.13 13.64
C GLY A 4 7.63 -2.46 12.45
N VAL A 5 7.13 -3.70 12.35
CA VAL A 5 6.18 -4.10 11.29
C VAL A 5 4.89 -3.29 11.37
N ARG A 6 4.29 -3.15 12.56
CA ARG A 6 3.06 -2.35 12.74
C ARG A 6 3.28 -0.87 12.41
N ALA A 7 4.45 -0.31 12.72
CA ALA A 7 4.79 1.06 12.35
C ALA A 7 4.88 1.23 10.83
N ALA A 8 5.54 0.29 10.13
CA ALA A 8 5.65 0.31 8.67
C ALA A 8 4.26 0.20 7.99
N LEU A 9 3.39 -0.70 8.46
CA LEU A 9 2.03 -0.85 7.91
C LEU A 9 1.17 0.41 8.12
N ARG A 10 1.24 1.07 9.28
CA ARG A 10 0.54 2.35 9.50
C ARG A 10 1.04 3.47 8.59
N ALA A 11 2.32 3.48 8.24
CA ALA A 11 2.83 4.43 7.26
C ALA A 11 2.27 4.16 5.85
N VAL A 12 2.12 2.89 5.47
CA VAL A 12 1.45 2.49 4.22
C VAL A 12 -0.01 2.96 4.20
N GLU A 13 -0.76 2.74 5.28
CA GLU A 13 -2.14 3.23 5.44
C GLU A 13 -2.24 4.75 5.26
N GLY A 14 -1.31 5.52 5.85
CA GLY A 14 -1.24 6.97 5.69
C GLY A 14 -1.01 7.41 4.24
N VAL A 15 -0.10 6.74 3.52
CA VAL A 15 0.17 7.02 2.09
C VAL A 15 -1.05 6.70 1.21
N CYS A 16 -1.75 5.60 1.51
CA CYS A 16 -3.01 5.24 0.84
C CYS A 16 -4.09 6.30 1.08
N GLY A 17 -4.26 6.76 2.34
CA GLY A 17 -5.23 7.78 2.72
C GLY A 17 -4.95 9.16 2.11
N GLY A 18 -3.68 9.50 1.86
CA GLY A 18 -3.30 10.82 1.37
C GLY A 18 -3.36 11.91 2.45
N GLY A 19 -3.32 13.17 2.02
CA GLY A 19 -3.32 14.32 2.92
C GLY A 19 -2.08 14.38 3.82
N GLU A 20 -2.17 15.11 4.93
CA GLU A 20 -1.05 15.27 5.88
C GLU A 20 -0.54 13.92 6.43
N GLY A 21 -1.41 12.92 6.53
CA GLY A 21 -1.08 11.56 6.97
C GLY A 21 -0.15 10.80 6.01
N ALA A 22 0.00 11.23 4.76
CA ALA A 22 0.92 10.61 3.80
C ALA A 22 2.38 11.06 3.96
N GLY A 23 2.67 11.94 4.93
CA GLY A 23 4.02 12.40 5.22
C GLY A 23 4.67 13.09 4.01
N GLN A 24 5.83 12.58 3.58
CA GLN A 24 6.55 13.15 2.43
C GLN A 24 5.77 13.07 1.10
N ALA A 25 4.76 12.19 1.03
CA ALA A 25 3.91 12.04 -0.14
C ALA A 25 2.59 12.85 -0.03
N ALA A 26 2.45 13.75 0.95
CA ALA A 26 1.23 14.54 1.17
C ALA A 26 0.86 15.43 -0.02
N GLY A 27 1.85 16.04 -0.67
CA GLY A 27 1.66 16.90 -1.85
C GLY A 27 1.55 16.16 -3.19
N ASP A 28 1.70 14.83 -3.17
CA ASP A 28 1.72 14.00 -4.36
C ASP A 28 0.31 13.57 -4.77
N ASP A 29 0.03 13.50 -6.08
CA ASP A 29 -1.20 12.90 -6.61
C ASP A 29 -1.28 11.39 -6.33
N ALA A 30 -2.46 10.78 -6.48
CA ALA A 30 -2.66 9.36 -6.18
C ALA A 30 -1.69 8.43 -6.93
N GLY A 31 -1.35 8.74 -8.19
CA GLY A 31 -0.42 7.96 -8.99
C GLY A 31 1.02 8.07 -8.50
N ARG A 32 1.46 9.26 -8.09
CA ARG A 32 2.75 9.49 -7.43
C ARG A 32 2.82 8.74 -6.10
N ARG A 33 1.79 8.85 -5.26
CA ARG A 33 1.71 8.12 -3.98
C ARG A 33 1.75 6.61 -4.18
N PHE A 34 1.07 6.08 -5.19
CA PHE A 34 1.16 4.65 -5.52
C PHE A 34 2.61 4.22 -5.84
N ARG A 35 3.39 5.05 -6.54
CA ARG A 35 4.82 4.78 -6.78
C ARG A 35 5.64 4.72 -5.50
N TRP A 36 5.26 5.46 -4.45
CA TRP A 36 5.88 5.31 -3.13
C TRP A 36 5.63 3.92 -2.55
N LEU A 37 4.42 3.39 -2.67
CA LEU A 37 4.02 2.10 -2.09
C LEU A 37 4.73 0.90 -2.72
N ILE A 38 4.93 0.93 -4.05
CA ILE A 38 5.50 -0.21 -4.80
C ILE A 38 7.03 -0.18 -4.88
N ALA A 39 7.67 0.90 -4.41
CA ALA A 39 9.12 1.02 -4.45
C ALA A 39 9.77 0.09 -3.40
N PRO A 40 10.74 -0.77 -3.78
CA PRO A 40 11.34 -1.78 -2.90
C PRO A 40 12.38 -1.19 -1.93
N ARG A 41 11.94 -0.22 -1.11
CA ARG A 41 12.82 0.61 -0.27
C ARG A 41 12.91 0.14 1.18
N SER A 42 12.06 -0.79 1.61
CA SER A 42 11.71 -0.86 3.03
C SER A 42 12.62 -1.65 3.97
N THR A 43 13.29 -2.76 3.68
CA THR A 43 13.93 -3.69 4.67
C THR A 43 13.05 -4.26 5.81
N VAL A 44 12.00 -3.58 6.28
CA VAL A 44 11.05 -4.07 7.30
C VAL A 44 9.86 -4.78 6.65
N VAL A 45 9.19 -4.14 5.69
CA VAL A 45 8.06 -4.71 4.93
C VAL A 45 8.27 -4.44 3.45
N GLN A 46 8.65 -5.46 2.68
CA GLN A 46 8.84 -5.33 1.24
C GLN A 46 7.51 -5.48 0.49
N PRO A 47 7.17 -4.57 -0.43
CA PRO A 47 6.00 -4.75 -1.30
C PRO A 47 6.19 -5.94 -2.24
N GLY A 48 5.10 -6.65 -2.53
CA GLY A 48 5.05 -7.72 -3.54
C GLY A 48 4.90 -7.19 -4.96
N ALA A 49 4.69 -8.12 -5.91
CA ALA A 49 4.42 -7.76 -7.30
C ALA A 49 3.16 -6.88 -7.44
N VAL A 50 3.19 -5.95 -8.38
CA VAL A 50 2.01 -5.12 -8.70
C VAL A 50 1.04 -5.92 -9.54
N HIS A 51 -0.20 -6.03 -9.06
CA HIS A 51 -1.31 -6.62 -9.80
C HIS A 51 -2.17 -5.48 -10.38
N SER A 52 -2.12 -5.29 -11.70
CA SER A 52 -2.92 -4.29 -12.40
C SER A 52 -4.22 -4.89 -12.94
N GLY A 53 -5.25 -4.05 -13.06
CA GLY A 53 -6.56 -4.44 -13.55
C GLY A 53 -7.57 -3.30 -13.36
N LEU A 54 -8.76 -3.46 -13.95
CA LEU A 54 -9.89 -2.58 -13.71
C LEU A 54 -10.98 -3.39 -13.01
N THR A 55 -11.59 -2.82 -11.98
CA THR A 55 -12.72 -3.42 -11.26
C THR A 55 -13.79 -2.38 -11.01
N THR A 56 -15.05 -2.80 -11.05
CA THR A 56 -16.20 -1.99 -10.60
C THR A 56 -16.50 -2.20 -9.11
N ASP A 57 -15.87 -3.19 -8.47
CA ASP A 57 -15.95 -3.46 -7.03
C ASP A 57 -14.53 -3.58 -6.43
N PRO A 58 -13.94 -2.47 -5.98
CA PRO A 58 -12.61 -2.47 -5.37
C PRO A 58 -12.53 -3.29 -4.08
N ALA A 59 -13.59 -3.33 -3.27
CA ALA A 59 -13.58 -4.06 -2.00
C ALA A 59 -13.61 -5.57 -2.24
N GLY A 60 -14.50 -6.05 -3.12
CA GLY A 60 -14.56 -7.45 -3.50
C GLY A 60 -13.29 -7.94 -4.20
N GLU A 61 -12.67 -7.11 -5.03
CA GLU A 61 -11.43 -7.48 -5.73
C GLU A 61 -10.25 -7.67 -4.76
N VAL A 62 -10.15 -6.87 -3.70
CA VAL A 62 -9.14 -7.06 -2.65
C VAL A 62 -9.32 -8.41 -1.95
N GLU A 63 -10.55 -8.77 -1.56
CA GLU A 63 -10.83 -10.06 -0.92
C GLU A 63 -10.42 -11.24 -1.80
N ARG A 64 -10.81 -11.19 -3.08
CA ARG A 64 -10.47 -12.21 -4.08
C ARG A 64 -8.96 -12.38 -4.25
N LEU A 65 -8.21 -11.27 -4.29
CA LEU A 65 -6.75 -11.31 -4.42
C LEU A 65 -6.08 -11.90 -3.16
N LEU A 66 -6.60 -11.60 -1.96
CA LEU A 66 -6.10 -12.18 -0.72
C LEU A 66 -6.35 -13.69 -0.64
N ASP A 67 -7.51 -14.17 -1.09
CA ASP A 67 -7.80 -15.62 -1.18
C ASP A 67 -6.90 -16.33 -2.21
N LEU A 68 -6.52 -15.65 -3.30
CA LEU A 68 -5.69 -16.24 -4.34
C LEU A 68 -4.19 -16.30 -3.99
N LEU A 69 -3.69 -15.31 -3.24
CA LEU A 69 -2.25 -15.05 -3.12
C LEU A 69 -1.68 -15.20 -1.70
N VAL A 70 -2.53 -15.24 -0.66
CA VAL A 70 -2.08 -15.15 0.74
C VAL A 70 -2.69 -16.21 1.66
N ARG A 71 -4.02 -16.35 1.67
CA ARG A 71 -4.74 -17.28 2.55
C ARG A 71 -4.53 -18.74 2.15
#